data_AF-A0A2E2B530-F1
#
_entry.id   AF-A0A2E2B530-F1
#
_cell.length_a   1.000
_cell.length_b   1.000
_cell.length_c   1.000
_cell.angle_alpha   90.00
_cell.angle_beta   90.00
_cell.angle_gamma   90.00
#
_symmetry.space_group_name_H-M   'P 1'
#
loop_
_entity.id
_entity.type
_entity.pdbx_description
1 polymer ?
#
loop_
_entity_poly.entity_id
_entity_poly.type
_entity_poly.pdbx_seq_one_letter_code
_entity_poly.pdbx_strand_id
1 'polypeptide(L)'
;VFLPYFEDAHPDHIAVTRIVEDARFDAKLSKIDLPGDPIYPKWMIYYYCTHLRHVANPSFCLDISAYMDKKIEAIEAYETQFVLPEKNRKVVAWLRQMNGYMGSRIGVDYAEPFFMREPMGLNSLDGLA
;
A
#
# COMPACT_ATOMS: atom_id res chain seq x y z
N VAL A 1 3.52 -3.48 -9.34
CA VAL A 1 2.10 -3.04 -9.20
C VAL A 1 1.80 -2.92 -7.72
N PHE A 2 1.08 -1.87 -7.34
CA PHE A 2 0.59 -1.68 -5.98
C PHE A 2 -0.90 -1.99 -5.92
N LEU A 3 -1.35 -2.70 -4.88
CA LEU A 3 -2.74 -3.14 -4.71
C LEU A 3 -3.13 -3.19 -3.21
N PRO A 4 -4.43 -3.21 -2.85
CA PRO A 4 -4.85 -3.27 -1.45
C PRO A 4 -4.31 -4.50 -0.72
N TYR A 5 -4.12 -4.40 0.59
CA TYR A 5 -3.84 -5.55 1.45
C TYR A 5 -4.96 -6.60 1.35
N PHE A 6 -4.59 -7.87 1.23
CA PHE A 6 -5.49 -8.96 0.86
C PHE A 6 -6.48 -9.40 1.95
N GLU A 7 -6.34 -8.88 3.18
CA GLU A 7 -7.30 -9.09 4.28
C GLU A 7 -7.97 -7.77 4.64
N ASP A 8 -9.28 -7.68 4.41
CA ASP A 8 -10.09 -6.51 4.72
C ASP A 8 -11.52 -6.89 5.06
N ALA A 9 -12.22 -6.03 5.81
CA ALA A 9 -13.68 -6.11 5.94
C ALA A 9 -14.40 -5.46 4.74
N HIS A 10 -13.73 -4.58 3.99
CA HIS A 10 -14.33 -3.95 2.82
C HIS A 10 -14.27 -4.88 1.60
N PRO A 11 -15.42 -5.37 1.08
CA PRO A 11 -15.45 -6.37 0.01
C PRO A 11 -14.77 -5.88 -1.27
N ASP A 12 -14.89 -4.59 -1.60
CA ASP A 12 -14.26 -4.04 -2.80
C ASP A 12 -12.73 -4.10 -2.75
N HIS A 13 -12.11 -3.93 -1.58
CA HIS A 13 -10.65 -4.06 -1.45
C HIS A 13 -10.20 -5.50 -1.75
N ILE A 14 -10.96 -6.50 -1.28
CA ILE A 14 -10.71 -7.92 -1.58
C ILE A 14 -10.92 -8.18 -3.08
N ALA A 15 -12.01 -7.68 -3.65
CA ALA A 15 -12.34 -7.89 -5.06
C ALA A 15 -11.27 -7.27 -5.98
N VAL A 16 -10.86 -6.03 -5.73
CA VAL A 16 -9.78 -5.36 -6.47
C VAL A 16 -8.48 -6.13 -6.36
N THR A 17 -8.12 -6.59 -5.16
CA THR A 17 -6.90 -7.37 -4.96
C THR A 17 -6.89 -8.62 -5.83
N ARG A 18 -8.00 -9.37 -5.83
CA ARG A 18 -8.14 -10.58 -6.67
C ARG A 18 -8.08 -10.25 -8.15
N ILE A 19 -8.78 -9.21 -8.60
CA ILE A 19 -8.75 -8.78 -10.01
C ILE A 19 -7.32 -8.46 -10.45
N VAL A 20 -6.55 -7.73 -9.63
CA VAL A 20 -5.18 -7.35 -9.99
C VAL A 20 -4.24 -8.56 -9.98
N GLU A 21 -4.40 -9.49 -9.03
CA GLU A 21 -3.63 -10.74 -8.99
C GLU A 21 -3.89 -11.60 -10.24
N ASP A 22 -5.15 -11.78 -10.63
CA ASP A 22 -5.55 -12.51 -11.85
C ASP A 22 -5.02 -11.79 -13.11
N ALA A 23 -5.21 -10.47 -13.18
CA ALA A 23 -4.75 -9.66 -14.31
C ALA A 23 -3.22 -9.69 -14.50
N ARG A 24 -2.43 -9.78 -13.42
CA ARG A 24 -0.97 -9.96 -13.54
C ARG A 24 -0.61 -11.26 -14.26
N PHE A 25 -1.37 -12.33 -14.01
CA PHE A 25 -1.14 -13.60 -14.68
C PHE A 25 -1.55 -13.54 -16.15
N ASP A 26 -2.70 -12.94 -16.43
CA ASP A 26 -3.22 -12.82 -17.79
C ASP A 26 -2.36 -11.90 -18.66
N ALA A 27 -1.81 -10.82 -18.08
CA ALA A 27 -1.01 -9.84 -18.80
C ALA A 27 0.24 -10.42 -19.49
N LYS A 28 0.75 -11.59 -19.05
CA LYS A 28 1.91 -12.25 -19.68
C LYS A 28 1.53 -13.30 -20.73
N LEU A 29 0.25 -13.57 -20.94
CA LEU A 29 -0.19 -14.61 -21.86
C LEU A 29 -0.03 -14.16 -23.31
N SER A 30 0.74 -14.92 -24.09
CA SER A 30 1.02 -14.63 -25.50
C SER A 30 0.05 -15.27 -26.48
N LYS A 31 -0.95 -16.02 -25.99
CA LYS A 31 -1.89 -16.83 -26.80
C LYS A 31 -3.33 -16.35 -26.72
N ILE A 32 -3.56 -15.16 -26.19
CA ILE A 32 -4.89 -14.55 -26.07
C ILE A 32 -4.86 -13.16 -26.72
N ASP A 33 -6.02 -12.74 -27.21
CA ASP A 33 -6.19 -11.44 -27.86
C ASP A 33 -6.42 -10.34 -26.81
N LEU A 34 -5.34 -9.97 -26.10
CA LEU A 34 -5.33 -8.84 -25.18
C LEU A 34 -4.71 -7.60 -25.84
N PRO A 35 -5.27 -6.38 -25.60
CA PRO A 35 -4.65 -5.15 -26.06
C PRO A 35 -3.26 -4.92 -25.44
N GLY A 36 -2.28 -4.55 -26.27
CA GLY A 36 -0.92 -4.25 -25.87
C GLY A 36 0.02 -5.46 -25.88
N ASP A 37 1.32 -5.20 -25.65
CA ASP A 37 2.31 -6.27 -25.58
C ASP A 37 2.24 -7.04 -24.26
N PRO A 38 2.46 -8.37 -24.27
CA PRO A 38 2.52 -9.15 -23.04
C PRO A 38 3.57 -8.62 -22.06
N ILE A 39 3.17 -8.45 -20.81
CA ILE A 39 4.01 -7.96 -19.73
C ILE A 39 3.83 -8.83 -18.49
N TYR A 40 4.93 -9.13 -17.80
CA TYR A 40 4.87 -9.74 -16.48
C TYR A 40 5.40 -8.76 -15.43
N PRO A 41 4.52 -8.02 -14.74
CA PRO A 41 4.93 -7.17 -13.64
C PRO A 41 5.65 -7.99 -12.58
N LYS A 42 6.95 -7.72 -12.38
CA LYS A 42 7.80 -8.52 -11.49
C LYS A 42 7.28 -8.53 -10.06
N TRP A 43 6.87 -7.37 -9.55
CA TRP A 43 6.51 -7.18 -8.15
C TRP A 43 5.02 -6.86 -7.96
N MET A 44 4.39 -7.56 -7.02
CA MET A 44 3.11 -7.17 -6.41
C MET A 44 3.39 -6.69 -4.99
N ILE A 45 3.05 -5.43 -4.71
CA ILE A 45 3.31 -4.78 -3.42
C ILE A 45 1.98 -4.34 -2.84
N TYR A 46 1.61 -4.91 -1.70
CA TYR A 46 0.30 -4.70 -1.11
C TYR A 46 0.39 -3.54 -0.11
N TYR A 47 -0.35 -2.45 -0.37
CA TYR A 47 -0.38 -1.30 0.53
C TYR A 47 -1.41 -1.50 1.65
N TYR A 48 -1.08 -1.03 2.85
CA TYR A 48 -1.91 -1.24 4.03
C TYR A 48 -3.09 -0.25 4.08
N CYS A 49 -4.30 -0.74 3.79
CA CYS A 49 -5.54 0.06 3.78
C CYS A 49 -6.75 -0.68 4.38
N THR A 50 -6.50 -1.59 5.33
CA THR A 50 -7.54 -2.47 5.88
C THR A 50 -8.47 -1.78 6.87
N HIS A 51 -9.75 -2.19 6.88
CA HIS A 51 -10.75 -1.79 7.88
C HIS A 51 -10.72 -2.69 9.13
N LEU A 52 -9.88 -3.72 9.13
CA LEU A 52 -9.66 -4.58 10.28
C LEU A 52 -8.74 -3.90 11.29
N ARG A 53 -8.94 -4.20 12.57
CA ARG A 53 -8.16 -3.62 13.68
C ARG A 53 -6.92 -4.46 14.02
N HIS A 54 -6.30 -5.06 13.00
CA HIS A 54 -5.08 -5.85 13.19
C HIS A 54 -3.89 -4.95 13.45
N VAL A 55 -2.95 -5.46 14.24
CA VAL A 55 -1.62 -4.85 14.34
C VAL A 55 -0.86 -5.24 13.08
N ALA A 56 -0.53 -4.26 12.25
CA ALA A 56 0.20 -4.51 11.01
C ALA A 56 1.59 -5.12 11.32
N ASN A 57 1.91 -6.19 10.59
CA ASN A 57 3.22 -6.84 10.57
C ASN A 57 3.74 -6.86 9.13
N PRO A 58 4.23 -5.72 8.61
CA PRO A 58 4.58 -5.57 7.20
C PRO A 58 5.79 -6.43 6.81
N SER A 59 5.89 -6.73 5.51
CA SER A 59 7.10 -7.35 4.94
C SER A 59 8.26 -6.36 4.95
N PHE A 60 7.99 -5.09 4.65
CA PHE A 60 8.95 -4.00 4.77
C PHE A 60 8.23 -2.67 5.05
N CYS A 61 8.99 -1.72 5.58
CA CYS A 61 8.57 -0.32 5.67
C CYS A 61 9.42 0.52 4.72
N LEU A 62 8.83 1.56 4.14
CA LEU A 62 9.54 2.55 3.34
C LEU A 62 9.56 3.89 4.07
N ASP A 63 10.73 4.48 4.26
CA ASP A 63 10.85 5.85 4.79
C ASP A 63 10.13 6.84 3.88
N ILE A 64 9.14 7.53 4.44
CA ILE A 64 8.38 8.58 3.77
C ILE A 64 8.45 9.90 4.53
N SER A 65 9.47 10.10 5.38
CA SER A 65 9.59 11.27 6.25
C SER A 65 9.54 12.58 5.47
N ALA A 66 10.25 12.63 4.33
CA ALA A 66 10.23 13.78 3.42
C ALA A 66 8.91 13.99 2.66
N TYR A 67 7.97 13.03 2.72
CA TYR A 67 6.73 13.00 1.95
C TYR A 67 5.46 12.95 2.80
N MET A 68 5.57 12.92 4.13
CA MET A 68 4.42 12.77 5.03
C MET A 68 3.41 13.91 4.85
N ASP A 69 3.86 15.16 4.68
CA ASP A 69 2.96 16.28 4.48
C ASP A 69 2.24 16.22 3.13
N LYS A 70 2.98 15.88 2.06
CA LYS A 70 2.39 15.68 0.73
C LYS A 70 1.36 14.54 0.70
N LYS A 71 1.58 13.48 1.50
CA LYS A 71 0.60 12.40 1.68
C LYS A 71 -0.68 12.92 2.35
N ILE A 72 -0.57 13.79 3.35
CA ILE A 72 -1.75 14.39 3.99
C ILE A 72 -2.48 15.31 3.04
N GLU A 73 -1.77 16.17 2.29
CA GLU A 73 -2.39 17.03 1.26
C GLU A 73 -3.18 16.21 0.23
N ALA A 74 -2.63 15.07 -0.21
CA ALA A 74 -3.30 14.18 -1.15
C ALA A 74 -4.59 13.55 -0.58
N ILE A 75 -4.63 13.25 0.72
CA ILE A 75 -5.83 12.73 1.39
C ILE A 75 -6.86 13.85 1.58
N GLU A 76 -6.43 15.03 2.01
CA GLU A 76 -7.31 16.18 2.24
C GLU A 76 -7.92 16.74 0.95
N ALA A 77 -7.29 16.53 -0.20
CA ALA A 77 -7.86 16.84 -1.52
C ALA A 77 -9.21 16.14 -1.78
N TYR A 78 -9.50 15.02 -1.12
CA TYR A 78 -10.83 14.38 -1.14
C TYR A 78 -11.75 15.06 -0.11
N GLU A 79 -12.06 16.33 -0.35
CA GLU A 79 -12.76 17.20 0.61
C GLU A 79 -14.07 16.59 1.13
N THR A 80 -14.86 15.99 0.24
CA THR A 80 -16.16 15.35 0.57
C THR A 80 -16.02 14.14 1.48
N GLN A 81 -14.81 13.58 1.61
CA GLN A 81 -14.52 12.41 2.42
C GLN A 81 -13.83 12.76 3.73
N PHE A 82 -12.80 13.62 3.71
CA PHE A 82 -11.90 13.82 4.85
C PHE A 82 -11.88 15.24 5.42
N VAL A 83 -12.49 16.22 4.76
CA VAL A 83 -12.53 17.62 5.22
C VAL A 83 -13.93 18.03 5.64
N LEU A 84 -14.94 17.86 4.78
CA LEU A 84 -16.32 18.26 5.08
C LEU A 84 -16.95 17.39 6.19
N PRO A 85 -16.86 16.04 6.17
CA PRO A 85 -17.45 15.21 7.21
C PRO A 85 -16.61 15.23 8.49
N GLU A 86 -17.11 15.86 9.54
CA GLU A 86 -16.41 15.99 10.83
C GLU A 86 -15.94 14.64 11.39
N LYS A 87 -16.78 13.60 11.28
CA LYS A 87 -16.47 12.25 11.75
C LYS A 87 -15.21 11.64 11.11
N ASN A 88 -14.84 12.07 9.90
CA ASN A 88 -13.75 11.48 9.12
C ASN A 88 -12.45 12.28 9.24
N ARG A 89 -12.47 13.53 9.74
CA ARG A 89 -11.27 14.38 9.89
C ARG A 89 -10.17 13.72 10.72
N LYS A 90 -10.56 12.92 11.73
CA LYS A 90 -9.63 12.17 12.59
C LYS A 90 -8.76 11.15 11.84
N VAL A 91 -9.18 10.71 10.65
CA VAL A 91 -8.40 9.77 9.82
C VAL A 91 -7.05 10.37 9.45
N VAL A 92 -6.96 11.67 9.20
CA VAL A 92 -5.68 12.36 8.91
C VAL A 92 -4.70 12.22 10.06
N ALA A 93 -5.16 12.45 11.30
CA ALA A 93 -4.34 12.28 12.49
C ALA A 93 -3.92 10.81 12.69
N TRP A 94 -4.84 9.87 12.47
CA TRP A 94 -4.55 8.43 12.56
C TRP A 94 -3.52 7.98 11.52
N LEU A 95 -3.57 8.51 10.31
CA LEU A 95 -2.56 8.25 9.28
C LEU A 95 -1.19 8.73 9.74
N ARG A 96 -1.07 9.98 10.23
CA ARG A 96 0.22 10.47 10.77
C ARG A 96 0.73 9.59 11.91
N GLN A 97 -0.14 9.19 12.84
CA GLN A 97 0.21 8.32 13.96
C GLN A 97 0.67 6.93 13.51
N MET A 98 -0.03 6.31 12.56
CA MET A 98 0.33 5.01 12.01
C MET A 98 1.69 5.06 11.31
N ASN A 99 1.92 6.06 10.46
CA ASN A 99 3.18 6.20 9.74
C ASN A 99 4.32 6.55 10.71
N GLY A 100 4.06 7.33 11.77
CA GLY A 100 5.05 7.59 12.82
C GLY A 100 5.39 6.35 13.65
N TYR A 101 4.39 5.55 14.00
CA TYR A 101 4.61 4.26 14.65
C TYR A 101 5.48 3.34 13.79
N MET A 102 5.17 3.21 12.50
CA MET A 102 5.96 2.39 11.57
C MET A 102 7.35 2.96 11.34
N GLY A 103 7.50 4.29 11.23
CA GLY A 103 8.80 4.96 11.14
C GLY A 103 9.70 4.61 12.32
N SER A 104 9.14 4.64 13.54
CA SER A 104 9.90 4.27 14.74
C SER A 104 10.39 2.82 14.76
N ARG A 105 9.84 1.92 13.92
CA ARG A 105 10.31 0.52 13.81
C ARG A 105 11.57 0.39 12.96
N ILE A 106 11.86 1.39 12.11
CA ILE A 106 13.02 1.42 11.20
C ILE A 106 13.88 2.68 11.42
N GLY A 107 13.71 3.38 12.55
CA GLY A 107 14.58 4.49 12.94
C GLY A 107 14.35 5.83 12.23
N VAL A 108 13.18 6.07 11.63
CA VAL A 108 12.84 7.33 10.93
C VAL A 108 11.56 7.97 11.48
N ASP A 109 11.28 9.22 11.09
CA ASP A 109 10.10 9.96 11.57
C ASP A 109 8.79 9.35 11.07
N TYR A 110 8.72 8.96 9.79
CA TYR A 110 7.53 8.37 9.19
C TYR A 110 7.86 7.28 8.18
N ALA A 111 7.14 6.17 8.23
CA ALA A 111 7.26 5.10 7.22
C ALA A 111 5.93 4.48 6.83
N GLU A 112 5.82 4.06 5.56
CA GLU A 112 4.68 3.31 5.05
C GLU A 112 4.93 1.79 5.15
N PRO A 113 4.00 1.02 5.75
CA PRO A 113 4.08 -0.43 5.80
C PRO A 113 3.56 -1.06 4.50
N PHE A 114 4.34 -1.96 3.93
CA PHE A 114 3.99 -2.73 2.73
C PHE A 114 4.11 -4.23 2.97
N PHE A 115 3.29 -5.00 2.25
CA PHE A 115 3.25 -6.46 2.34
C PHE A 115 3.60 -7.06 0.98
N MET A 116 4.17 -8.26 1.01
CA MET A 116 4.48 -9.07 -0.15
C MET A 116 4.18 -10.53 0.13
N ARG A 117 3.71 -11.26 -0.88
CA ARG A 117 3.55 -12.72 -0.79
C ARG A 117 4.87 -13.43 -1.14
N GLU A 118 5.62 -12.87 -2.08
CA GLU A 118 6.95 -13.36 -2.45
C GLU A 118 8.04 -12.79 -1.52
N PRO A 119 9.10 -13.56 -1.21
CA PRO A 119 10.26 -13.07 -0.48
C PRO A 119 10.96 -11.90 -1.21
N MET A 120 11.48 -10.95 -0.44
CA MET A 120 12.36 -9.89 -0.96
C MET A 120 13.80 -10.39 -1.02
N GLY A 121 14.39 -10.33 -2.21
CA GLY A 121 15.83 -10.54 -2.39
C GLY A 121 16.58 -9.22 -2.20
N LEU A 122 17.65 -9.25 -1.41
CA LEU A 122 18.60 -8.15 -1.27
C LEU A 122 19.87 -8.46 -2.06
N ASN A 123 20.38 -7.49 -2.82
CA ASN A 123 21.67 -7.60 -3.52
C ASN A 123 22.85 -7.02 -2.71
N SER A 124 22.56 -6.26 -1.65
CA SER A 124 23.52 -5.72 -0.67
C SER A 124 22.83 -5.57 0.69
N LEU A 125 23.62 -5.54 1.76
CA LEU A 125 23.14 -5.21 3.12
C LEU A 125 22.98 -3.70 3.34
N ASP A 126 23.49 -2.85 2.46
CA ASP A 126 23.39 -1.39 2.58
C ASP A 126 21.94 -0.87 2.53
N GLY A 127 21.00 -1.70 2.04
CA GLY A 127 19.58 -1.38 1.99
C GLY A 127 18.81 -1.69 3.29
N LEU A 128 19.48 -2.19 4.32
CA LEU A 128 18.89 -2.38 5.66
C LEU A 128 18.97 -1.04 6.41
N ALA A 129 17.82 -0.58 6.90
CA ALA A 129 17.70 0.60 7.77
C ALA A 129 17.94 0.22 9.24
#